data_AF-A0A177ASS2-F1
#
_entry.id   AF-A0A177ASS2-F1
#
_cell.length_a   1.000
_cell.length_b   1.000
_cell.length_c   1.000
_cell.angle_alpha   90.00
_cell.angle_beta   90.00
_cell.angle_gamma   90.00
#
_symmetry.space_group_name_H-M   'P 1'
#
loop_
_entity.id
_entity.type
_entity.pdbx_description
1 polymer ?
#
loop_
_entity_poly.entity_id
_entity_poly.type
_entity_poly.pdbx_seq_one_letter_code
_entity_poly.pdbx_strand_id
1 'polypeptide(L)' 'MTHSSVPPAEREKLKISNNFIRLSVGLEEIEDLISDIKFSLDNIDIK' A
#
# COMPACT_ATOMS: atom_id res chain seq x y z
N MET A 1 -4.23 7.95 -5.70
CA MET A 1 -4.99 8.00 -4.42
C MET A 1 -4.63 9.27 -3.65
N THR A 2 -5.33 9.61 -2.55
CA THR A 2 -5.32 10.83 -1.68
C THR A 2 -4.28 11.97 -1.88
N HIS A 3 -3.07 11.68 -2.36
CA HIS A 3 -2.01 12.64 -2.68
C HIS A 3 -1.73 12.77 -4.19
N SER A 4 -2.61 12.28 -5.07
CA SER A 4 -2.41 12.30 -6.52
C SER A 4 -2.38 13.71 -7.11
N SER A 5 -3.04 14.68 -6.46
CA SER A 5 -3.03 16.10 -6.83
C SER A 5 -1.82 16.87 -6.28
N VAL A 6 -1.05 16.29 -5.36
CA VAL A 6 0.14 16.92 -4.76
C VAL A 6 1.31 16.79 -5.74
N PRO A 7 2.02 17.89 -6.08
CA PRO A 7 3.17 17.85 -6.97
C PRO A 7 4.25 16.86 -6.49
N PRO A 8 5.02 16.22 -7.41
CA PRO A 8 6.03 15.23 -7.03
C PRO A 8 7.04 15.73 -5.98
N ALA A 9 7.49 16.99 -6.11
CA ALA A 9 8.45 17.60 -5.20
C ALA A 9 7.91 17.76 -3.76
N GLU A 10 6.60 17.94 -3.59
CA GLU A 10 5.98 18.01 -2.27
C GLU A 10 5.77 16.61 -1.68
N ARG A 11 5.41 15.62 -2.51
CA ARG A 11 5.31 14.21 -2.09
C ARG A 11 6.65 13.68 -1.59
N GLU A 12 7.74 14.02 -2.29
CA GLU A 12 9.10 13.60 -1.93
C GLU A 12 9.53 14.16 -0.57
N LYS A 13 9.22 15.44 -0.27
CA LYS A 13 9.45 16.04 1.05
C LYS A 13 8.71 15.31 2.18
N LEU A 14 7.52 14.80 1.88
CA LEU A 14 6.70 14.01 2.81
C LEU A 14 7.08 12.52 2.82
N LYS A 15 8.12 12.11 2.08
CA LYS A 15 8.56 10.71 1.91
C LYS A 15 7.46 9.79 1.36
N ILE A 16 6.55 10.33 0.55
CA ILE A 16 5.51 9.56 -0.14
C ILE A 16 6.07 9.13 -1.49
N SER A 17 6.56 7.91 -1.55
CA SER A 17 7.09 7.29 -2.77
C SER A 17 5.97 6.76 -3.68
N ASN A 18 6.29 6.50 -4.95
CA ASN A 18 5.33 5.93 -5.90
C ASN A 18 4.93 4.48 -5.57
N ASN A 19 5.75 3.76 -4.79
CA ASN A 19 5.47 2.41 -4.31
C ASN A 19 4.88 2.38 -2.89
N PHE A 20 4.52 3.54 -2.34
CA PHE A 20 3.92 3.61 -1.01
C PHE A 20 2.49 3.05 -1.02
N ILE A 21 2.27 2.00 -0.23
CA ILE A 21 0.96 1.39 -0.01
C ILE A 21 0.47 1.75 1.39
N ARG A 22 -0.77 2.22 1.50
CA ARG A 22 -1.44 2.49 2.78
C ARG A 22 -2.57 1.50 2.97
N LEU A 23 -2.53 0.74 4.05
CA LEU A 23 -3.60 -0.18 4.44
C LEU A 23 -4.43 0.46 5.55
N SER A 24 -5.76 0.42 5.40
CA SER A 24 -6.69 0.67 6.50
C SER A 24 -7.21 -0.69 6.92
N VAL A 25 -6.86 -1.12 8.13
CA VAL A 25 -7.25 -2.45 8.64
C VAL A 25 -8.57 -2.33 9.39
N GLY A 26 -9.52 -3.22 9.09
CA GLY A 26 -10.83 -3.27 9.73
C GLY A 26 -10.81 -4.14 11.00
N LEU A 27 -11.94 -4.79 11.27
CA LEU A 27 -12.15 -5.70 12.40
C LEU A 27 -12.39 -7.14 11.93
N GLU A 28 -11.84 -7.50 10.77
CA GLU A 28 -11.92 -8.84 10.21
C GLU A 28 -11.10 -9.85 11.03
N GLU A 29 -11.29 -11.14 10.75
CA GLU A 29 -10.49 -12.20 11.34
C GLU A 29 -9.01 -12.08 10.94
N ILE A 30 -8.13 -12.28 11.92
CA ILE A 30 -6.69 -12.00 11.75
C ILE A 30 -6.07 -12.93 10.70
N GLU A 31 -6.44 -14.19 10.72
CA GLU A 31 -5.94 -15.21 9.81
C GLU A 31 -6.33 -14.92 8.35
N ASP A 32 -7.54 -14.40 8.13
CA ASP A 32 -8.02 -14.02 6.81
C ASP A 32 -7.20 -12.83 6.26
N LEU A 33 -7.00 -11.78 7.09
CA LEU A 33 -6.18 -10.62 6.72
C LEU A 33 -4.75 -11.03 6.35
N ILE A 34 -4.13 -11.91 7.13
CA ILE A 34 -2.78 -12.41 6.87
C ILE A 34 -2.75 -13.24 5.58
N SER A 35 -3.72 -14.14 5.39
CA SER A 35 -3.84 -15.01 4.22
C SER A 35 -3.97 -14.19 2.94
N ASP A 36 -4.84 -13.18 2.93
CA ASP A 36 -5.10 -12.32 1.76
C ASP A 36 -3.87 -11.50 1.35
N ILE A 37 -3.21 -10.88 2.34
CA ILE A 37 -1.98 -10.10 2.09
C ILE A 37 -0.88 -11.03 1.59
N LYS A 38 -0.71 -12.20 2.21
CA LYS A 38 0.29 -13.19 1.81
C LYS A 38 0.06 -13.69 0.40
N PHE A 39 -1.15 -14.12 0.08
CA PHE A 39 -1.52 -14.57 -1.26
C PHE A 39 -1.24 -13.48 -2.30
N SER A 40 -1.59 -12.23 -1.99
CA SER A 40 -1.33 -11.11 -2.90
C SER A 40 0.16 -10.91 -3.12
N LEU A 41 0.99 -10.89 -2.06
CA LEU A 41 2.43 -10.69 -2.17
C LEU A 41 3.14 -11.83 -2.91
N ASP A 42 2.71 -13.08 -2.70
CA ASP A 42 3.29 -14.25 -3.36
C ASP A 42 2.98 -14.31 -4.87
N ASN A 43 1.94 -13.60 -5.33
CA ASN A 43 1.50 -13.58 -6.74
C ASN A 43 1.85 -12.29 -7.49
N ILE A 44 2.69 -11.41 -6.92
CA ILE A 44 3.18 -10.22 -7.61
C ILE A 44 4.39 -10.59 -8.46
N ASP A 45 4.27 -10.35 -9.77
CA ASP A 45 5.40 -10.38 -10.71
C ASP A 45 6.25 -9.11 -10.52
N ILE A 46 7.33 -9.23 -9.74
CA ILE A 46 8.30 -8.15 -9.56
C ILE A 46 9.23 -8.17 -10.79
N LYS A 47 8.98 -7.25 -11.72
CA LYS A 47 9.90 -6.95 -12.83
C LYS A 47 11.13 -6.17 -12.35
#